data_AF-A0A151T0W5-F1
#
_entry.id   AF-A0A151T0W5-F1
#
_cell.length_a   1.000
_cell.length_b   1.000
_cell.length_c   1.000
_cell.angle_alpha   90.00
_cell.angle_beta   90.00
_cell.angle_gamma   90.00
#
_symmetry.space_group_name_H-M   'P 1'
#
loop_
_entity.id
_entity.type
_entity.pdbx_description
1 polymer ?
#
loop_
_entity_poly.entity_id
_entity_poly.type
_entity_poly.pdbx_seq_one_letter_code
_entity_poly.pdbx_strand_id
1 'polypeptide(L)' 'APVLLVKKKDRGSRLCVDYRQLNKLTIKNKYPLSRIDDLIDQLKGASVFSKIDLRSRYH' A
#
# COMPACT_ATOMS: atom_id res chain seq x y z
N ALA A 1 -17.78 -1.79 11.59
CA ALA A 1 -17.46 -1.61 10.15
C ALA A 1 -17.94 -2.86 9.41
N PRO A 2 -18.68 -2.73 8.30
CA PRO A 2 -19.11 -3.89 7.54
C PRO A 2 -17.91 -4.57 6.87
N VAL A 3 -18.04 -5.87 6.64
CA VAL A 3 -17.01 -6.70 6.03
C VAL A 3 -17.50 -7.17 4.67
N LEU A 4 -16.66 -7.00 3.65
CA LEU A 4 -16.95 -7.31 2.25
C LEU A 4 -16.08 -8.46 1.78
N LEU A 5 -16.65 -9.40 1.04
CA LEU A 5 -15.89 -10.47 0.40
C LEU A 5 -15.62 -10.09 -1.06
N VAL A 6 -14.35 -9.91 -1.41
CA VAL A 6 -13.91 -9.49 -2.74
C VAL A 6 -13.26 -10.65 -3.46
N LYS A 7 -13.71 -10.97 -4.68
CA LYS A 7 -13.11 -12.02 -5.50
C LYS A 7 -11.75 -11.59 -6.03
N LYS A 8 -10.75 -12.45 -5.92
CA LYS A 8 -9.42 -12.29 -6.51
C LYS A 8 -9.38 -12.89 -7.92
N LYS A 9 -8.39 -12.47 -8.70
CA LYS A 9 -8.09 -13.04 -10.04
C LYS A 9 -7.71 -14.53 -9.97
N ASP A 10 -7.09 -14.97 -8.88
CA ASP A 10 -6.73 -16.38 -8.64
C ASP A 10 -7.90 -17.25 -8.12
N ARG A 11 -9.15 -16.80 -8.30
CA ARG A 11 -10.40 -17.44 -7.83
C ARG A 11 -10.56 -17.51 -6.30
N GLY A 12 -9.56 -17.08 -5.52
CA GLY A 12 -9.69 -16.91 -4.09
C GLY A 12 -10.58 -15.72 -3.71
N SER A 13 -10.89 -15.57 -2.42
CA SER A 13 -11.60 -14.40 -1.90
C SER A 13 -10.72 -13.65 -0.89
N ARG A 14 -10.88 -12.33 -0.81
CA ARG A 14 -10.26 -11.46 0.21
C ARG A 14 -11.36 -10.86 1.08
N LEU A 15 -11.12 -10.87 2.38
CA LEU A 15 -11.92 -10.14 3.34
C LEU A 15 -11.48 -8.65 3.31
N CYS A 16 -12.41 -7.75 3.06
CA CYS A 16 -12.17 -6.30 3.03
C CYS A 16 -13.05 -5.62 4.07
N VAL A 17 -12.44 -5.04 5.10
CA VAL A 17 -13.16 -4.26 6.11
C VAL A 17 -13.36 -2.83 5.59
N ASP A 18 -14.61 -2.35 5.55
CA ASP A 18 -14.92 -1.00 5.09
C ASP A 18 -14.70 0.02 6.21
N TYR A 19 -13.49 0.60 6.24
CA TYR A 19 -13.11 1.64 7.20
C TYR A 19 -13.51 3.05 6.77
N ARG A 20 -14.32 3.27 5.72
CA ARG A 20 -14.61 4.64 5.23
C ARG A 20 -15.18 5.57 6.30
N GLN A 21 -16.12 5.09 7.11
CA GLN A 21 -16.68 5.90 8.21
C GLN A 21 -15.66 6.12 9.32
N LEU A 22 -14.90 5.09 9.70
CA LEU A 22 -13.85 5.18 10.71
C LEU A 22 -12.77 6.19 10.30
N ASN A 23 -12.26 6.10 9.07
CA ASN A 23 -11.22 6.97 8.53
C ASN A 23 -11.63 8.45 8.45
N LYS A 24 -12.93 8.78 8.45
CA LYS A 24 -13.41 10.16 8.54
C LYS A 24 -13.31 10.73 9.95
N LEU A 25 -13.38 9.88 10.97
CA LEU A 25 -13.31 10.25 12.38
C LEU A 25 -11.86 10.27 12.90
N THR A 26 -10.96 9.53 12.25
CA THR A 26 -9.55 9.43 12.65
C THR A 26 -8.73 10.66 12.21
N ILE A 27 -7.86 11.15 13.11
CA ILE A 27 -6.87 12.20 12.80
C ILE A 27 -5.83 11.64 11.82
N LYS A 28 -5.64 12.33 10.69
CA LYS A 28 -4.67 11.91 9.66
C LYS A 28 -3.24 12.24 10.11
N ASN A 29 -2.46 11.22 10.46
CA ASN A 29 -1.02 11.34 10.66
C ASN A 29 -0.29 11.30 9.29
N LYS A 30 -0.17 12.45 8.63
CA LYS A 30 0.35 12.56 7.26
C LYS A 30 1.88 12.64 7.26
N TYR A 31 2.51 11.79 6.46
CA TYR A 31 3.93 11.89 6.11
C TYR A 31 4.05 12.14 4.60
N PRO A 32 4.96 13.00 4.14
CA PRO A 32 5.19 13.19 2.72
C PRO A 32 5.74 11.89 2.11
N LEU A 33 5.07 11.39 1.08
CA LEU A 33 5.58 10.32 0.24
C LEU A 33 6.24 10.97 -0.97
N SER A 34 7.51 10.62 -1.23
CA SER A 34 8.26 11.10 -2.39
C SER A 34 7.56 10.69 -3.68
N ARG A 35 7.68 11.51 -4.73
CA ARG A 35 7.16 11.15 -6.05
C ARG A 35 8.04 10.05 -6.64
N ILE A 36 7.45 9.26 -7.53
CA ILE A 36 8.19 8.17 -8.21
C ILE A 36 9.35 8.76 -9.03
N ASP A 37 9.15 9.90 -9.69
CA ASP A 37 10.20 10.59 -10.47
C ASP A 37 11.40 10.94 -9.58
N ASP A 38 11.15 11.51 -8.39
CA ASP A 38 12.20 11.87 -7.42
C ASP A 38 12.99 10.62 -6.97
N LEU A 39 12.30 9.50 -6.75
CA LEU A 39 12.91 8.24 -6.34
C LEU A 39 13.76 7.63 -7.46
N ILE A 40 13.33 7.73 -8.73
CA ILE A 40 14.08 7.23 -9.88
C ILE A 40 15.30 8.11 -10.14
N ASP A 41 15.17 9.43 -9.97
CA ASP A 41 16.28 10.36 -10.13
C ASP A 41 17.43 10.07 -9.14
N GLN A 42 17.10 9.67 -7.91
CA GLN A 42 18.09 9.23 -6.92
C GLN A 42 18.86 7.97 -7.31
N LEU A 43 18.29 7.14 -8.18
CA LEU A 43 18.87 5.87 -8.62
C LEU A 43 19.74 6.02 -9.89
N LYS A 44 19.82 7.23 -10.47
CA LYS A 44 20.63 7.49 -11.66
C LYS A 44 22.11 7.16 -11.40
N GLY A 45 22.73 6.49 -12.37
CA GLY A 45 24.15 6.10 -12.31
C GLY A 45 24.42 4.77 -11.59
N ALA A 46 23.43 4.19 -10.91
CA ALA A 46 23.55 2.82 -10.42
C ALA A 46 23.38 1.81 -11.58
N SER A 47 24.20 0.76 -11.58
CA SER A 47 24.21 -0.29 -12.59
C SER A 47 23.51 -1.57 -12.14
N VAL A 48 23.38 -1.78 -10.82
CA VAL A 48 22.80 -2.97 -10.20
C VAL A 48 21.78 -2.54 -9.15
N PHE A 49 20.61 -3.18 -9.17
CA PHE A 49 19.51 -2.90 -8.26
C PHE A 49 19.05 -4.19 -7.58
N SER A 50 18.60 -4.06 -6.33
CA SER A 50 17.88 -5.12 -5.62
C SER A 50 16.63 -4.52 -4.98
N LYS A 51 15.57 -5.31 -4.88
CA LYS A 51 14.32 -4.93 -4.25
C LYS A 51 13.97 -5.96 -3.19
N ILE A 52 13.62 -5.46 -2.01
CA ILE A 52 13.12 -6.27 -0.90
C ILE A 52 11.61 -6.03 -0.80
N ASP A 53 10.83 -7.10 -0.78
CA ASP A 53 9.38 -7.05 -0.60
C ASP A 53 9.00 -7.52 0.80
N LEU A 54 8.24 -6.69 1.53
CA LEU A 54 7.73 -7.03 2.86
C LEU A 54 6.32 -7.61 2.74
N ARG A 55 6.24 -8.94 2.62
CA ARG A 55 5.01 -9.70 2.32
C ARG A 55 3.82 -9.41 3.25
N SER A 56 4.07 -9.10 4.51
CA SER A 56 3.06 -8.91 5.55
C SER A 56 3.30 -7.65 6.38
N ARG A 57 3.65 -6.52 5.74
CA ARG A 57 3.98 -5.28 6.46
C ARG A 57 2.85 -4.70 7.33
N TYR A 58 1.59 -4.96 6.93
CA TYR A 58 0.39 -4.41 7.56
C TYR A 58 -0.47 -5.47 8.26
N HIS A 59 -0.13 -6.75 8.10
CA HIS A 59 -0.89 -7.84 8.68
C HIS A 59 -0.40 -8.14 10.09
#